data_AF-A0A1R1DA58-F1
#
_entry.id   AF-A0A1R1DA58-F1
#
_cell.length_a   1.000
_cell.length_b   1.000
_cell.length_c   1.000
_cell.angle_alpha   90.00
_cell.angle_beta   90.00
_cell.angle_gamma   90.00
#
_symmetry.space_group_name_H-M   'P 1'
#
loop_
_entity.id
_entity.type
_entity.pdbx_description
1 polymer ?
#
loop_
_entity_poly.entity_id
_entity_poly.type
_entity_poly.pdbx_seq_one_letter_code
_entity_poly.pdbx_strand_id
1 'polypeptide(L)'
;MPTPSKYTPGLKDVGESKRNARASMLRQIIAKKITFDLSWTYLNAEDTAKVLTAVDAASFVVTFLDPKTNTFKTLSFYASDRSLEILDFINGVARYKELKFTIIEM
;
A
#
# COMPACT_ATOMS: atom_id res chain seq x y z
N MET A 1 9.40 -13.29 -0.97
CA MET A 1 8.57 -12.18 -0.46
C MET A 1 7.58 -12.79 0.53
N PRO A 2 7.59 -12.39 1.82
CA PRO A 2 6.65 -12.94 2.80
C PRO A 2 5.21 -12.52 2.47
N THR A 3 4.24 -13.40 2.74
CA THR A 3 2.82 -13.09 2.55
C THR A 3 2.36 -12.04 3.57
N PRO A 4 1.66 -10.97 3.17
CA PRO A 4 1.13 -9.99 4.11
C PRO A 4 0.09 -10.60 5.04
N SER A 5 0.12 -10.19 6.32
CA SER A 5 -0.90 -10.51 7.32
C SER A 5 -2.25 -9.88 6.95
N LYS A 6 -2.22 -8.70 6.30
CA LYS A 6 -3.41 -8.02 5.79
C LYS A 6 -3.18 -7.53 4.36
N TYR A 7 -4.14 -7.82 3.50
CA TYR A 7 -4.20 -7.35 2.12
C TYR A 7 -5.58 -6.75 1.88
N THR A 8 -5.67 -5.45 1.64
CA THR A 8 -6.96 -4.76 1.40
C THR A 8 -6.91 -3.98 0.10
N PRO A 9 -7.53 -4.49 -0.99
CA PRO A 9 -7.63 -3.76 -2.24
C PRO A 9 -8.62 -2.60 -2.13
N GLY A 10 -8.26 -1.47 -2.73
CA GLY A 10 -9.04 -0.25 -2.77
C GLY A 10 -9.10 0.33 -4.18
N LEU A 11 -10.20 1.02 -4.46
CA LEU A 11 -10.42 1.77 -5.70
C LEU A 11 -10.62 3.23 -5.30
N LYS A 12 -9.66 4.09 -5.65
CA LYS A 12 -9.69 5.51 -5.31
C LYS A 12 -9.96 6.35 -6.55
N ASP A 13 -10.98 7.20 -6.47
CA ASP A 13 -11.18 8.29 -7.42
C ASP A 13 -10.33 9.48 -6.96
N VAL A 14 -9.29 9.81 -7.71
CA VAL A 14 -8.46 10.98 -7.49
C VAL A 14 -9.09 12.17 -8.20
N GLY A 15 -9.25 13.26 -7.48
CA GLY A 15 -9.80 14.48 -8.04
C GLY A 15 -10.06 15.53 -6.98
N GLU A 16 -10.84 16.55 -7.36
CA GLU A 16 -11.11 17.70 -6.52
C GLU A 16 -12.60 17.75 -6.16
N SER A 17 -12.88 18.23 -4.95
CA SER A 17 -14.25 18.55 -4.55
C SER A 17 -14.31 19.92 -3.91
N LYS A 18 -15.32 20.69 -4.30
CA LYS A 18 -15.60 22.03 -3.76
C LYS A 18 -17.07 22.17 -3.44
N ARG A 19 -17.40 22.98 -2.43
CA ARG A 19 -18.79 23.37 -2.13
C ARG A 19 -19.07 24.69 -2.83
N ASN A 20 -20.22 24.79 -3.49
CA ASN A 20 -20.67 26.07 -4.05
C ASN A 20 -21.46 26.86 -2.99
N ALA A 21 -21.76 28.13 -3.28
CA ALA A 21 -22.53 29.01 -2.40
C ALA A 21 -23.96 28.53 -2.12
N ARG A 22 -24.47 27.54 -2.86
CA ARG A 22 -25.77 26.88 -2.64
C ARG A 22 -25.65 25.60 -1.81
N ALA A 23 -24.52 25.41 -1.12
CA ALA A 23 -24.18 24.22 -0.35
C ALA A 23 -24.16 22.90 -1.15
N SER A 24 -24.18 22.95 -2.48
CA SER A 24 -24.03 21.75 -3.32
C SER A 24 -22.56 21.38 -3.46
N MET A 25 -22.27 20.09 -3.46
CA MET A 25 -20.92 19.57 -3.70
C MET A 25 -20.71 19.42 -5.21
N LEU A 26 -19.68 20.08 -5.74
CA LEU A 26 -19.16 19.84 -7.07
C LEU A 26 -17.94 18.93 -6.96
N ARG A 27 -17.97 17.78 -7.61
CA ARG A 27 -16.88 16.81 -7.63
C ARG A 27 -16.38 16.61 -9.04
N GLN A 28 -15.07 16.76 -9.23
CA GLN A 28 -14.38 16.43 -10.47
C GLN A 28 -13.50 15.22 -10.22
N ILE A 29 -13.64 14.19 -11.06
CA ILE A 29 -12.77 13.01 -11.03
C ILE A 29 -11.74 13.19 -12.14
N ILE A 30 -10.47 13.16 -11.77
CA ILE A 30 -9.33 13.33 -12.67
C ILE A 30 -8.79 11.95 -13.07
N ALA A 31 -8.71 11.02 -12.11
CA ALA A 31 -8.25 9.65 -12.37
C ALA A 31 -8.92 8.64 -11.43
N LYS A 32 -8.88 7.37 -11.82
CA LYS A 32 -9.26 6.24 -10.98
C LYS A 32 -8.02 5.37 -10.78
N LYS A 33 -7.66 5.13 -9.53
CA LYS A 33 -6.45 4.40 -9.14
C LYS A 33 -6.79 3.19 -8.28
N ILE A 34 -6.03 2.13 -8.45
CA ILE A 34 -6.03 0.97 -7.57
C ILE A 34 -5.03 1.21 -6.44
N THR A 35 -5.40 0.84 -5.23
CA THR A 35 -4.51 0.88 -4.05
C THR A 35 -4.56 -0.44 -3.33
N PHE A 36 -3.47 -0.83 -2.66
CA PHE A 36 -3.47 -1.96 -1.74
C PHE A 36 -2.89 -1.53 -0.40
N ASP A 37 -3.71 -1.62 0.65
CA ASP A 37 -3.22 -1.45 2.02
C ASP A 37 -2.67 -2.79 2.49
N LEU A 38 -1.39 -2.79 2.85
CA LEU A 38 -0.63 -3.98 3.20
C LEU A 38 -0.12 -3.84 4.63
N SER A 39 -0.21 -4.92 5.41
CA SER A 39 0.53 -5.03 6.65
C SER A 39 1.08 -6.42 6.89
N TRP A 40 2.22 -6.47 7.55
CA TRP A 40 2.84 -7.68 8.06
C TRP A 40 3.05 -7.52 9.56
N THR A 41 2.61 -8.50 10.32
CA THR A 41 2.78 -8.57 11.77
C THR A 41 3.87 -9.58 12.10
N TYR A 42 4.71 -9.26 13.10
CA TYR A 42 5.73 -10.16 13.62
C TYR A 42 6.77 -10.67 12.59
N LEU A 43 7.18 -9.81 11.64
CA LEU A 43 8.29 -10.15 10.75
C LEU A 43 9.62 -10.20 11.51
N ASN A 44 10.46 -11.16 11.12
CA ASN A 44 11.88 -11.14 11.49
C ASN A 44 12.62 -10.06 10.69
N ALA A 45 13.84 -9.74 11.10
CA ALA A 45 14.63 -8.67 10.46
C ALA A 45 14.96 -8.94 8.99
N GLU A 46 15.18 -10.19 8.60
CA GLU A 46 15.48 -10.57 7.22
C GLU A 46 14.28 -10.33 6.30
N ASP A 47 13.09 -10.74 6.73
CA ASP A 47 11.86 -10.55 5.97
C ASP A 47 11.43 -9.09 5.92
N THR A 48 11.61 -8.33 7.01
CA THR A 48 11.41 -6.88 7.02
C THR A 48 12.30 -6.20 5.99
N ALA A 49 13.59 -6.55 5.95
CA ALA A 49 14.53 -6.01 4.96
C ALA A 49 14.09 -6.36 3.53
N LYS A 50 13.72 -7.62 3.25
CA LYS A 50 13.22 -8.05 1.94
C LYS A 50 12.01 -7.23 1.47
N VAL A 51 11.03 -6.99 2.35
CA VAL A 51 9.83 -6.20 1.99
C VAL A 51 10.22 -4.75 1.68
N LEU A 52 11.02 -4.12 2.54
CA LEU A 52 11.43 -2.73 2.36
C LEU A 52 12.25 -2.54 1.08
N THR A 53 13.21 -3.42 0.80
CA THR A 53 14.00 -3.37 -0.44
C THR A 53 13.13 -3.55 -1.69
N ALA A 54 12.10 -4.41 -1.64
CA ALA A 54 11.22 -4.63 -2.77
C ALA A 54 10.38 -3.39 -3.14
N VAL A 55 10.14 -2.50 -2.18
CA VAL A 55 9.32 -1.29 -2.38
C VAL A 55 10.13 0.01 -2.36
N ASP A 56 11.46 -0.05 -2.31
CA ASP A 56 12.33 1.13 -2.21
C ASP A 56 12.45 1.89 -3.53
N ALA A 57 12.27 1.20 -4.66
CA ALA A 57 12.27 1.82 -5.97
C ALA A 57 11.13 2.87 -6.09
N ALA A 58 11.39 3.94 -6.85
CA ALA A 58 10.39 4.96 -7.17
C ALA A 58 9.12 4.36 -7.80
N SER A 59 9.28 3.23 -8.49
CA SER A 59 8.17 2.40 -8.95
C SER A 59 8.57 0.94 -9.08
N PHE A 60 7.61 0.04 -8.93
CA PHE A 60 7.78 -1.41 -9.08
C PHE A 60 6.53 -2.05 -9.67
N VAL A 61 6.70 -3.24 -10.25
CA VAL A 61 5.62 -3.97 -10.92
C VAL A 61 4.93 -4.91 -9.93
N VAL A 62 3.60 -4.90 -9.92
CA VAL A 62 2.78 -5.78 -9.08
C VAL A 62 1.81 -6.55 -9.95
N THR A 63 1.81 -7.87 -9.80
CA THR A 63 0.81 -8.76 -10.38
C THR A 63 -0.23 -9.11 -9.32
N PHE A 64 -1.51 -8.89 -9.62
CA PHE A 64 -2.62 -9.13 -8.71
C PHE A 64 -3.85 -9.62 -9.46
N LEU A 65 -4.75 -10.32 -8.75
CA LEU A 65 -6.05 -10.69 -9.27
C LEU A 65 -6.99 -9.48 -9.18
N ASP A 66 -7.41 -8.94 -10.32
CA ASP A 66 -8.33 -7.81 -10.36
C ASP A 66 -9.76 -8.26 -10.03
N PRO A 67 -10.37 -7.77 -8.93
CA PRO A 67 -11.71 -8.20 -8.52
C PRO A 67 -12.80 -7.78 -9.51
N LYS A 68 -12.57 -6.80 -10.38
CA LYS A 68 -13.57 -6.36 -11.37
C LYS A 68 -13.67 -7.32 -12.56
N THR A 69 -12.54 -7.83 -13.00
CA THR A 69 -12.45 -8.66 -14.22
C THR A 69 -12.23 -10.12 -13.91
N ASN A 70 -11.89 -10.46 -12.66
CA ASN A 70 -11.48 -11.78 -12.22
C ASN A 70 -10.29 -12.34 -13.04
N THR A 71 -9.38 -11.46 -13.45
CA THR A 71 -8.17 -11.81 -14.22
C THR A 71 -6.93 -11.24 -13.56
N PHE A 72 -5.79 -11.89 -13.77
CA PHE A 72 -4.51 -11.35 -13.31
C PHE A 72 -4.11 -10.16 -14.16
N LYS A 73 -3.79 -9.05 -13.48
CA LYS A 73 -3.24 -7.84 -14.08
C LYS A 73 -1.85 -7.57 -13.52
N THR A 74 -1.03 -6.95 -14.33
CA THR A 74 0.34 -6.55 -13.97
C THR A 74 0.48 -5.06 -14.28
N LEU A 75 0.64 -4.24 -13.24
CA LEU A 75 0.69 -2.78 -13.34
C LEU A 75 1.86 -2.22 -12.52
N SER A 76 2.19 -0.95 -12.76
CA SER A 76 3.23 -0.22 -12.02
C SER A 76 2.63 0.48 -10.80
N PHE A 77 3.32 0.38 -9.67
CA PHE A 77 2.93 0.97 -8.39
C PHE A 77 4.11 1.71 -7.76
N TYR A 78 3.80 2.60 -6.82
CA TYR A 78 4.74 3.14 -5.85
C TYR A 78 4.17 2.95 -4.45
N ALA A 79 5.02 2.87 -3.42
CA ALA A 79 4.56 2.80 -2.04
C ALA A 79 4.51 4.19 -1.38
N SER A 80 3.51 4.37 -0.51
CA SER A 80 3.42 5.47 0.45
C SER A 80 4.45 5.32 1.56
N ASP A 81 4.55 6.30 2.46
CA ASP A 81 5.39 6.22 3.66
C ASP A 81 5.23 4.88 4.39
N ARG A 82 6.36 4.28 4.76
CA ARG A 82 6.43 2.96 5.39
C ARG A 82 6.48 3.15 6.90
N SER A 83 5.42 2.71 7.58
CA SER A 83 5.34 2.75 9.04
C SER A 83 5.80 1.41 9.59
N LEU A 84 6.83 1.46 10.45
CA LEU A 84 7.46 0.29 11.07
C LEU A 84 7.44 0.44 12.59
N GLU A 85 6.69 -0.43 13.26
CA GLU A 85 6.65 -0.53 14.72
C GLU A 85 7.62 -1.62 15.16
N ILE A 86 8.62 -1.26 15.97
CA ILE A 86 9.53 -2.21 16.62
C ILE A 86 8.88 -2.67 17.94
N LEU A 87 8.85 -3.97 18.16
CA LEU A 87 8.35 -4.57 19.39
C LEU A 87 9.36 -4.36 20.53
N ASP A 88 10.57 -4.87 20.34
CA ASP A 88 11.70 -4.79 21.27
C ASP A 88 13.01 -5.23 20.60
N PHE A 89 14.07 -5.29 21.40
CA PHE A 89 15.36 -5.84 21.03
C PHE A 89 15.73 -6.98 21.98
N ILE A 90 16.06 -8.16 21.44
CA ILE A 90 16.60 -9.28 22.21
C ILE A 90 18.00 -9.57 21.70
N ASN A 91 19.01 -9.50 22.58
CA ASN A 91 20.42 -9.70 22.22
C ASN A 91 20.88 -8.83 21.04
N GLY A 92 20.40 -7.58 20.96
CA GLY A 92 20.73 -6.65 19.87
C GLY A 92 19.98 -6.89 18.56
N VAL A 93 19.13 -7.92 18.48
CA VAL A 93 18.28 -8.19 17.30
C VAL A 93 16.93 -7.53 17.49
N ALA A 94 16.59 -6.62 16.57
CA ALA A 94 15.29 -5.97 16.53
C ALA A 94 14.20 -6.99 16.17
N ARG A 95 13.09 -6.97 16.91
CA ARG A 95 11.86 -7.67 16.55
C ARG A 95 10.82 -6.66 16.14
N TYR A 96 10.15 -6.89 15.02
CA TYR A 96 9.17 -5.96 14.47
C TYR A 96 7.76 -6.39 14.85
N LYS A 97 6.98 -5.46 15.37
CA LYS A 97 5.57 -5.67 15.71
C LYS A 97 4.71 -5.60 14.45
N GLU A 98 4.87 -4.53 13.67
CA GLU A 98 4.08 -4.32 12.47
C GLU A 98 4.85 -3.47 11.44
N LEU A 99 4.83 -3.91 10.17
CA LEU A 99 5.18 -3.09 9.01
C LEU A 99 3.89 -2.85 8.22
N LYS A 100 3.55 -1.58 7.95
CA LYS A 100 2.37 -1.21 7.17
C LYS A 100 2.64 -0.06 6.20
N PHE A 101 2.04 -0.15 5.02
CA PHE A 101 2.05 0.89 4.00
C PHE A 101 0.97 0.61 2.94
N THR A 102 0.69 1.63 2.13
CA THR A 102 -0.18 1.51 0.97
C THR A 102 0.66 1.53 -0.30
N ILE A 103 0.37 0.65 -1.26
CA ILE A 103 0.86 0.80 -2.63
C ILE A 103 -0.22 1.40 -3.52
N ILE A 104 0.17 2.31 -4.41
CA ILE A 104 -0.72 3.13 -5.22
C ILE A 104 -0.32 3.00 -6.68
N GLU A 105 -1.30 2.72 -7.54
CA GLU A 105 -1.11 2.66 -9.00
C GLU A 105 -0.53 3.98 -9.52
N MET A 106 0.48 3.88 -10.39
CA MET A 106 1.13 5.04 -11.00
C MET A 106 0.17 5.82 -11.90
#